data_AF-A0A8H2W1D1-F1
#
_entry.id   AF-A0A8H2W1D1-F1
#
_cell.length_a   1.000
_cell.length_b   1.000
_cell.length_c   1.000
_cell.angle_alpha   90.00
_cell.angle_beta   90.00
_cell.angle_gamma   90.00
#
_symmetry.space_group_name_H-M   'P 1'
#
loop_
_entity.id
_entity.type
_entity.pdbx_description
1 polymer ?
#
loop_
_entity_poly.entity_id
_entity_poly.type
_entity_poly.pdbx_seq_one_letter_code
_entity_poly.pdbx_strand_id
1 'polypeptide(L)'
;MAPSQQLPRNWPPHVPYLTASTYCATLDPSHLKILRTPTRDALPIPPSHPKGPSPLVKITPINDPSHPARGQCGLFATRDLKPGTFILQYIGEVHAPNESTDEKIRKMVEVHEKSDYDLSLDRDRGIGVDAQGKGNEARRAVNEMVWEEEGVEEDNQF
;
A
#
# COMPACT_ATOMS: atom_id res chain seq x y z
N MET A 1 -9.56 -28.59 5.03
CA MET A 1 -8.44 -27.90 5.69
C MET A 1 -8.09 -26.70 4.81
N ALA A 2 -8.21 -25.47 5.30
CA ALA A 2 -7.76 -24.30 4.54
C ALA A 2 -6.23 -24.38 4.37
N PRO A 3 -5.68 -24.05 3.19
CA PRO A 3 -4.23 -24.03 3.03
C PRO A 3 -3.64 -23.06 4.04
N SER A 4 -2.59 -23.48 4.75
CA SER A 4 -1.83 -22.59 5.62
C SER A 4 -1.29 -21.44 4.76
N GLN A 5 -1.83 -20.24 4.96
CA GLN A 5 -1.31 -19.04 4.31
C GLN A 5 0.12 -18.86 4.81
N GLN A 6 1.10 -19.15 3.96
CA GLN A 6 2.48 -18.81 4.25
C GLN A 6 2.56 -17.29 4.31
N LEU A 7 2.95 -16.76 5.47
CA LEU A 7 3.21 -15.33 5.63
C LEU A 7 4.63 -15.01 5.16
N PRO A 8 4.86 -13.81 4.61
CA PRO A 8 6.20 -13.37 4.28
C PRO A 8 7.03 -13.23 5.56
N ARG A 9 8.34 -13.48 5.45
CA ARG A 9 9.26 -13.23 6.57
C ARG A 9 9.20 -11.75 6.94
N ASN A 10 9.23 -11.44 8.25
CA ASN A 10 9.14 -10.07 8.80
C ASN A 10 7.79 -9.37 8.57
N TRP A 11 6.72 -10.14 8.32
CA TRP A 11 5.35 -9.64 8.36
C TRP A 11 5.00 -9.16 9.79
N PRO A 12 4.32 -8.00 9.96
CA PRO A 12 3.87 -7.57 11.28
C PRO A 12 2.81 -8.56 11.83
N PRO A 13 2.97 -9.05 13.07
CA PRO A 13 2.11 -10.11 13.62
C PRO A 13 0.66 -9.70 13.84
N HIS A 14 0.39 -8.39 13.99
CA HIS A 14 -0.94 -7.86 14.29
C HIS A 14 -1.72 -7.39 13.06
N VAL A 15 -1.15 -7.55 11.86
CA VAL A 15 -1.77 -7.12 10.60
C VAL A 15 -2.23 -8.36 9.84
N PRO A 16 -3.54 -8.52 9.56
CA PRO A 16 -4.02 -9.60 8.71
C PRO A 16 -3.45 -9.50 7.30
N TYR A 17 -2.94 -10.62 6.80
CA TYR A 17 -2.45 -10.73 5.42
C TYR A 17 -3.61 -11.00 4.47
N LEU A 18 -3.69 -10.22 3.39
CA LEU A 18 -4.73 -10.32 2.36
C LEU A 18 -4.15 -10.80 1.03
N THR A 19 -4.91 -11.64 0.33
CA THR A 19 -4.62 -12.05 -1.06
C THR A 19 -5.55 -11.40 -2.08
N ALA A 20 -6.52 -10.63 -1.63
CA ALA A 20 -7.42 -9.81 -2.43
C ALA A 20 -7.90 -8.61 -1.59
N SER A 21 -8.18 -7.48 -2.23
CA SER A 21 -8.69 -6.30 -1.54
C SER A 21 -10.07 -6.56 -0.94
N THR A 22 -10.32 -5.92 0.20
CA THR A 22 -11.65 -5.91 0.84
C THR A 22 -12.33 -4.56 0.60
N TYR A 23 -13.64 -4.48 0.81
CA TYR A 23 -14.41 -3.25 0.56
C TYR A 23 -14.94 -2.70 1.89
N CYS A 24 -14.67 -1.43 2.16
CA CYS A 24 -15.21 -0.71 3.30
C CYS A 24 -16.70 -0.40 3.12
N ALA A 25 -17.42 -0.22 4.22
CA ALA A 25 -18.83 0.17 4.22
C ALA A 25 -19.06 1.62 3.75
N THR A 26 -17.99 2.42 3.62
CA THR A 26 -18.04 3.76 3.03
C THR A 26 -18.36 3.74 1.53
N LEU A 27 -18.18 2.60 0.86
CA LEU A 27 -18.47 2.45 -0.56
C LEU A 27 -19.98 2.35 -0.83
N ASP A 28 -20.45 3.13 -1.80
CA ASP A 28 -21.82 3.08 -2.29
C ASP A 28 -21.94 2.22 -3.57
N PRO A 29 -23.15 1.94 -4.06
CA PRO A 29 -23.34 1.18 -5.29
C PRO A 29 -22.72 1.82 -6.54
N SER A 30 -22.58 3.15 -6.57
CA SER A 30 -21.96 3.88 -7.69
C SER A 30 -20.45 3.65 -7.72
N HIS A 31 -19.79 3.69 -6.56
CA HIS A 31 -18.38 3.37 -6.39
C HIS A 31 -18.10 1.92 -6.80
N LEU A 32 -18.93 0.98 -6.36
CA LEU A 32 -18.79 -0.43 -6.74
C LEU A 32 -18.96 -0.68 -8.23
N LYS A 33 -19.85 0.07 -8.90
CA LYS A 33 -20.03 -0.02 -10.35
C LYS A 33 -18.77 0.41 -11.09
N ILE A 34 -18.12 1.50 -10.63
CA ILE A 34 -16.87 1.99 -11.21
C ILE A 34 -15.76 0.97 -11.03
N LEU A 35 -15.56 0.48 -9.80
CA LEU A 35 -14.53 -0.51 -9.47
C LEU A 35 -14.66 -1.82 -10.26
N ARG A 36 -15.88 -2.16 -10.69
CA ARG A 36 -16.17 -3.37 -11.47
C ARG A 36 -16.17 -3.16 -12.98
N THR A 37 -15.98 -1.92 -13.45
CA THR A 37 -15.99 -1.59 -14.87
C THR A 37 -14.54 -1.40 -15.34
N PRO A 38 -13.99 -2.29 -16.16
CA PRO A 38 -12.65 -2.12 -16.72
C PRO A 38 -12.62 -0.86 -17.59
N THR A 39 -11.59 -0.02 -17.43
CA THR A 39 -11.29 1.06 -18.37
C THR A 39 -10.63 0.49 -19.62
N ARG A 40 -10.73 1.21 -20.74
CA ARG A 40 -10.13 0.77 -22.02
C ARG A 40 -8.61 0.61 -21.94
N ASP A 41 -7.98 1.40 -21.08
CA ASP A 41 -6.53 1.44 -20.89
C ASP A 41 -6.07 0.58 -19.69
N ALA A 42 -6.97 -0.23 -19.11
CA ALA A 42 -6.62 -1.08 -17.99
C ALA A 42 -5.62 -2.15 -18.43
N LEU A 43 -4.41 -2.10 -17.86
CA LEU A 43 -3.44 -3.18 -18.01
C LEU A 43 -3.93 -4.42 -17.25
N PRO A 44 -4.05 -5.58 -17.90
CA PRO A 44 -4.48 -6.78 -17.22
C PRO A 44 -3.42 -7.23 -16.22
N ILE A 45 -3.86 -7.58 -15.00
CA ILE A 45 -2.99 -8.26 -14.05
C ILE A 45 -2.65 -9.64 -14.65
N PRO A 46 -1.36 -10.02 -14.73
CA PRO A 46 -0.97 -11.32 -15.27
C PRO A 46 -1.69 -12.45 -14.53
N PRO A 47 -2.38 -13.38 -15.23
CA PRO A 47 -3.09 -14.49 -14.59
C PRO A 47 -2.19 -15.41 -13.76
N SER A 48 -0.89 -15.43 -14.09
CA SER A 48 0.16 -16.17 -13.39
C SER A 48 0.64 -15.49 -12.10
N HIS A 49 0.11 -14.32 -11.74
CA HIS A 49 0.50 -13.64 -10.51
C HIS A 49 0.10 -14.48 -9.29
N PRO A 50 1.04 -14.79 -8.37
CA PRO A 50 0.74 -15.58 -7.19
C PRO A 50 -0.26 -14.86 -6.28
N LYS A 51 -1.32 -15.56 -5.88
CA LYS A 51 -2.25 -15.10 -4.85
C LYS A 51 -1.67 -15.42 -3.47
N GLY A 52 -0.67 -14.65 -3.05
CA GLY A 52 0.12 -14.91 -1.84
C GLY A 52 1.44 -14.14 -1.86
N PRO A 53 2.39 -14.47 -0.98
CA PRO A 53 3.66 -13.78 -0.95
C PRO A 53 4.39 -13.85 -2.28
N SER A 54 4.81 -12.70 -2.78
CA SER A 54 5.54 -12.62 -4.04
C SER A 54 6.99 -13.06 -3.84
N PRO A 55 7.52 -14.02 -4.62
CA PRO A 55 8.92 -14.43 -4.53
C PRO A 55 9.89 -13.37 -5.05
N LEU A 56 9.38 -12.32 -5.71
CA LEU A 56 10.17 -11.23 -6.29
C LEU A 56 10.64 -10.22 -5.23
N VAL A 57 10.01 -10.23 -4.06
CA VAL A 57 10.26 -9.24 -3.01
C VAL A 57 10.43 -9.92 -1.66
N LYS A 58 11.11 -9.20 -0.77
CA LYS A 58 11.27 -9.58 0.63
C LYS A 58 11.14 -8.33 1.50
N ILE A 59 10.58 -8.53 2.68
CA ILE A 59 10.57 -7.49 3.71
C ILE A 59 11.88 -7.57 4.48
N THR A 60 12.65 -6.48 4.47
CA THR A 60 13.98 -6.43 5.10
C THR A 60 14.02 -5.31 6.15
N PRO A 61 14.44 -5.59 7.39
CA PRO A 61 14.72 -4.56 8.39
C PRO A 61 15.82 -3.61 7.91
N ILE A 62 15.61 -2.32 8.15
CA ILE A 62 16.56 -1.27 7.81
C ILE A 62 17.32 -0.92 9.08
N ASN A 63 18.57 -1.40 9.18
CA ASN A 63 19.42 -1.20 10.36
C ASN A 63 20.56 -0.20 10.12
N ASP A 64 20.71 0.28 8.88
CA ASP A 64 21.75 1.22 8.52
C ASP A 64 21.57 2.53 9.31
N PRO A 65 22.57 2.94 10.11
CA PRO A 65 22.52 4.18 10.88
C PRO A 65 22.27 5.44 10.06
N SER A 66 22.70 5.48 8.79
CA SER A 66 22.55 6.64 7.91
C SER A 66 21.23 6.67 7.15
N HIS A 67 20.45 5.60 7.20
CA HIS A 67 19.22 5.51 6.43
C HIS A 67 18.06 6.19 7.18
N PRO A 68 17.28 7.09 6.55
CA PRO A 68 16.21 7.84 7.23
C PRO A 68 15.15 6.93 7.87
N ALA A 69 14.84 5.80 7.22
CA ALA A 69 13.96 4.76 7.76
C ALA A 69 14.63 3.74 8.72
N ARG A 70 15.69 4.12 9.44
CA ARG A 70 16.36 3.23 10.41
C ARG A 70 15.36 2.72 11.47
N GLY A 71 15.41 1.41 11.75
CA GLY A 71 14.53 0.74 12.70
C GLY A 71 13.18 0.33 12.10
N GLN A 72 12.89 0.71 10.86
CA GLN A 72 11.72 0.26 10.11
C GLN A 72 12.06 -0.94 9.21
N CYS A 73 11.12 -1.33 8.36
CA CYS A 73 11.30 -2.43 7.40
C CYS A 73 10.85 -1.98 6.01
N GLY A 74 11.73 -2.13 5.01
CA GLY A 74 11.42 -1.82 3.61
C GLY A 74 11.09 -3.05 2.77
N LEU A 75 10.51 -2.81 1.58
CA LEU A 75 10.32 -3.81 0.55
C LEU A 75 11.50 -3.83 -0.42
N PHE A 76 12.19 -4.96 -0.52
CA PHE A 76 13.38 -5.11 -1.36
C PHE A 76 13.17 -6.19 -2.41
N ALA A 77 13.70 -5.99 -3.61
CA ALA A 77 13.74 -7.03 -4.62
C ALA A 77 14.65 -8.19 -4.17
N THR A 78 14.28 -9.43 -4.52
CA THR A 78 15.09 -10.63 -4.26
C THR A 78 16.06 -10.93 -5.39
N ARG A 79 15.89 -10.27 -6.54
CA ARG A 79 16.67 -10.40 -7.77
C ARG A 79 16.49 -9.16 -8.64
N ASP A 80 17.31 -9.02 -9.66
CA ASP A 80 17.13 -7.96 -10.67
C ASP A 80 15.80 -8.14 -11.40
N LEU A 81 15.04 -7.05 -11.49
CA LEU A 81 13.75 -7.00 -12.16
C LEU A 81 13.89 -6.20 -13.46
N LYS A 82 13.45 -6.77 -14.58
CA LYS A 82 13.48 -6.07 -15.86
C LYS A 82 12.45 -4.92 -15.86
N PRO A 83 12.71 -3.82 -16.59
CA PRO A 83 11.71 -2.78 -16.80
C PRO A 83 10.37 -3.36 -17.31
N GLY A 84 9.25 -2.83 -16.81
CA GLY A 84 7.90 -3.32 -17.15
C GLY A 84 7.47 -4.62 -16.47
N THR A 85 8.29 -5.19 -15.57
CA THR A 85 7.90 -6.38 -14.80
C THR A 85 6.83 -6.04 -13.78
N PHE A 86 5.69 -6.74 -13.80
CA PHE A 86 4.71 -6.66 -12.73
C PHE A 86 5.27 -7.29 -11.44
N ILE A 87 5.36 -6.50 -10.37
CA ILE A 87 6.00 -6.94 -9.12
C ILE A 87 4.94 -7.52 -8.16
N LEU A 88 3.99 -6.68 -7.76
CA LEU A 88 2.88 -7.03 -6.88
C LEU A 88 1.77 -5.99 -6.94
N GLN A 89 0.54 -6.41 -6.65
CA GLN A 89 -0.60 -5.50 -6.45
C GLN A 89 -0.54 -4.88 -5.05
N TYR A 90 -0.92 -3.60 -4.91
CA TYR A 90 -1.16 -3.00 -3.61
C TYR A 90 -2.54 -3.44 -3.08
N ILE A 91 -2.55 -4.23 -2.00
CA ILE A 91 -3.77 -4.84 -1.46
C ILE A 91 -4.06 -4.26 -0.08
N GLY A 92 -5.31 -3.86 0.13
CA GLY A 92 -5.81 -3.30 1.39
C GLY A 92 -7.34 -3.28 1.44
N GLU A 93 -7.88 -2.38 2.24
CA GLU A 93 -9.29 -2.01 2.26
C GLU A 93 -9.56 -0.89 1.27
N VAL A 94 -10.43 -1.14 0.29
CA VAL A 94 -10.89 -0.11 -0.64
C VAL A 94 -11.95 0.72 0.06
N HIS A 95 -11.78 2.03 0.02
CA HIS A 95 -12.70 2.99 0.64
C HIS A 95 -12.98 4.16 -0.31
N ALA A 96 -14.00 4.94 0.00
CA ALA A 96 -14.36 6.15 -0.73
C ALA A 96 -14.86 7.21 0.27
N PRO A 97 -14.83 8.49 -0.10
CA PRO A 97 -15.49 9.53 0.66
C PRO A 97 -16.97 9.20 0.83
N ASN A 98 -17.52 9.51 2.00
CA ASN A 98 -18.92 9.27 2.30
C ASN A 98 -19.43 10.33 3.29
N GLU A 99 -20.46 11.08 2.91
CA GLU A 99 -21.06 12.15 3.72
C GLU A 99 -22.21 11.68 4.62
N SER A 100 -22.35 10.36 4.82
CA SER A 100 -23.39 9.80 5.69
C SER A 100 -23.41 10.45 7.08
N THR A 101 -24.61 10.61 7.63
CA THR A 101 -24.82 11.04 9.02
C THR A 101 -24.60 9.90 10.02
N ASP A 102 -24.37 8.67 9.55
CA ASP A 102 -24.03 7.55 10.42
C ASP A 102 -22.63 7.74 11.01
N GLU A 103 -22.57 7.88 12.33
CA GLU A 103 -21.35 8.07 13.10
C GLU A 103 -20.29 6.99 12.82
N LYS A 104 -20.71 5.75 12.55
CA LYS A 104 -19.77 4.67 12.22
C LYS A 104 -19.09 4.91 10.88
N ILE A 105 -19.83 5.41 9.89
CA ILE A 105 -19.30 5.68 8.54
C ILE A 105 -18.35 6.87 8.60
N ARG A 106 -18.70 7.94 9.32
CA ARG A 106 -17.82 9.10 9.53
C ARG A 106 -16.50 8.70 10.16
N LYS A 107 -16.56 7.90 11.22
CA LYS A 107 -15.35 7.37 11.87
C LYS A 107 -14.50 6.51 10.94
N MET A 108 -15.10 5.74 10.03
CA MET A 108 -14.34 4.97 9.03
C MET A 108 -13.62 5.90 8.05
N VAL A 109 -14.28 6.94 7.55
CA VAL A 109 -13.66 7.95 6.66
C VAL A 109 -12.47 8.61 7.36
N GLU A 110 -12.64 9.08 8.60
CA GLU A 110 -11.55 9.72 9.36
C GLU A 110 -10.36 8.79 9.63
N VAL A 111 -10.60 7.48 9.77
CA VAL A 111 -9.52 6.50 9.97
C VAL A 111 -8.65 6.42 8.71
N HIS A 112 -9.26 6.39 7.53
CA HIS A 112 -8.53 6.33 6.27
C HIS A 112 -7.79 7.64 5.96
N GLU A 113 -8.35 8.80 6.30
CA GLU A 113 -7.68 10.11 6.12
C GLU A 113 -6.40 10.26 6.95
N LYS A 114 -6.30 9.55 8.08
CA LYS A 114 -5.14 9.56 8.98
C LYS A 114 -4.18 8.40 8.70
N SER A 115 -4.43 7.61 7.65
CA SER A 115 -3.63 6.42 7.34
C SER A 115 -2.41 6.77 6.51
N ASP A 116 -1.22 6.46 7.05
CA ASP A 116 0.05 6.54 6.33
C ASP A 116 0.19 5.46 5.22
N TYR A 117 -0.80 4.55 5.10
CA TYR A 117 -0.80 3.44 4.14
C TYR A 117 -1.96 3.53 3.15
N ASP A 118 -2.59 4.70 3.03
CA ASP A 118 -3.62 4.93 2.02
C ASP A 118 -3.04 5.38 0.69
N LEU A 119 -3.40 4.69 -0.38
CA LEU A 119 -3.03 5.05 -1.76
C LEU A 119 -4.27 5.35 -2.59
N SER A 120 -4.25 6.47 -3.29
CA SER A 120 -5.30 6.86 -4.23
C SER A 120 -5.39 5.87 -5.39
N LEU A 121 -6.57 5.26 -5.57
CA LEU A 121 -6.89 4.42 -6.72
C LEU A 121 -7.57 5.21 -7.83
N ASP A 122 -8.49 6.11 -7.47
CA ASP A 122 -9.14 7.07 -8.37
C ASP A 122 -9.22 8.43 -7.65
N ARG A 123 -8.30 9.32 -8.00
CA ARG A 123 -8.16 10.63 -7.34
C ARG A 123 -9.36 11.54 -7.57
N ASP A 124 -9.96 11.49 -8.77
CA ASP A 124 -11.08 12.36 -9.12
C ASP A 124 -12.33 12.02 -8.31
N ARG A 125 -12.43 10.78 -7.85
CA ARG A 125 -13.56 10.26 -7.07
C ARG A 125 -13.24 10.03 -5.60
N GLY A 126 -12.00 10.29 -5.18
CA GLY A 126 -11.52 10.05 -3.82
C GLY A 126 -11.46 8.58 -3.42
N ILE A 127 -11.46 7.63 -4.37
CA ILE A 127 -11.40 6.20 -4.03
C ILE A 127 -9.95 5.84 -3.70
N GLY A 128 -9.74 5.26 -2.53
CA GLY A 128 -8.42 4.84 -2.02
C GLY A 128 -8.35 3.36 -1.67
N VAL A 129 -7.12 2.89 -1.42
CA VAL A 129 -6.82 1.57 -0.88
C VAL A 129 -5.92 1.75 0.34
N ASP A 130 -6.48 1.46 1.51
CA ASP A 130 -5.80 1.58 2.80
C ASP A 130 -5.26 0.23 3.27
N ALA A 131 -3.94 0.12 3.42
CA ALA A 131 -3.28 -1.09 3.91
C ALA A 131 -2.81 -1.02 5.38
N GLN A 132 -3.22 -0.01 6.17
CA GLN A 132 -2.73 0.19 7.54
C GLN A 132 -3.15 -0.95 8.46
N GLY A 133 -4.45 -1.29 8.45
CA GLY A 133 -5.03 -2.34 9.29
C GLY A 133 -4.84 -3.75 8.74
N LYS A 134 -4.82 -3.93 7.42
CA LYS A 134 -4.77 -5.23 6.71
C LYS A 134 -4.26 -5.04 5.29
N GLY A 135 -3.51 -6.00 4.75
CA GLY A 135 -2.95 -5.86 3.39
C GLY A 135 -1.94 -6.94 3.04
N ASN A 136 -1.06 -6.68 2.08
CA ASN A 136 0.05 -7.58 1.68
C ASN A 136 1.42 -6.88 1.80
N GLU A 137 2.51 -7.48 1.33
CA GLU A 137 3.86 -6.93 1.41
C GLU A 137 4.01 -5.56 0.76
N ALA A 138 3.15 -5.24 -0.22
CA ALA A 138 3.18 -3.99 -0.95
C ALA A 138 3.05 -2.77 -0.03
N ARG A 139 2.41 -2.94 1.15
CA ARG A 139 2.33 -1.87 2.15
C ARG A 139 3.68 -1.36 2.62
N ARG A 140 4.76 -2.15 2.46
CA ARG A 140 6.14 -1.77 2.83
C ARG A 140 6.90 -1.08 1.68
N ALA A 141 6.26 -0.90 0.53
CA ALA A 141 6.81 -0.12 -0.59
C ALA A 141 6.70 1.39 -0.36
N VAL A 142 5.77 1.81 0.51
CA VAL A 142 5.61 3.20 0.93
C VAL A 142 6.57 3.44 2.09
N ASN A 143 7.78 3.91 1.78
CA ASN A 143 8.70 4.48 2.76
C ASN A 143 8.92 5.94 2.38
N GLU A 144 8.79 6.85 3.34
CA GLU A 144 9.21 8.23 3.12
C GLU A 144 10.75 8.28 3.07
N MET A 145 11.28 8.79 1.97
CA MET A 145 12.66 9.28 1.95
C MET A 145 12.62 10.70 2.51
N VAL A 146 13.03 10.85 3.77
CA VAL A 146 13.35 12.17 4.31
C VAL A 146 14.66 12.60 3.67
N TRP A 147 14.58 13.61 2.79
CA TRP A 147 15.76 14.31 2.30
C TRP A 147 16.19 15.26 3.41
N GLU A 148 17.33 15.00 4.06
CA GLU A 148 18.01 16.07 4.78
C GLU A 148 18.55 17.03 3.72
N GLU A 149 18.05 18.27 3.69
CA GLU A 149 18.74 19.33 3.00
C GLU A 149 20.05 19.58 3.74
N GLU A 150 21.17 19.11 3.19
CA GLU A 150 22.48 19.56 3.62
C GLU A 150 22.54 21.07 3.39
N GLY A 151 22.49 21.83 4.49
CA GLY A 151 22.67 23.27 4.48
C GLY A 151 24.03 23.60 3.90
N VAL A 152 24.03 24.16 2.69
CA VAL A 152 25.22 24.79 2.12
C VAL A 152 25.48 26.04 2.97
N GLU A 153 26.45 25.93 3.88
CA GLU A 153 27.05 27.09 4.54
C GLU A 153 27.76 27.91 3.44
N GLU A 154 27.12 28.97 2.96
CA GLU A 154 27.76 29.96 2.11
C GLU A 154 28.82 30.70 2.94
N ASP A 155 30.07 30.23 2.84
CA ASP A 155 31.27 30.97 3.24
C ASP A 155 31.36 32.26 2.42
N ASN A 156 30.74 33.33 2.92
CA ASN A 156 30.84 34.65 2.34
C ASN A 156 32.17 35.28 2.76
N GLN A 157 33.23 34.98 2.01
CA GLN A 157 34.49 35.73 2.05
C GLN A 157 34.39 36.97 1.14
N PHE A 158 34.28 38.14 1.78
CA PHE A 158 34.78 39.43 1.25
C PHE A 158 35.39 40.25 2.38
#